data_AF-A0A3N5NR07-F1
#
_entry.id   AF-A0A3N5NR07-F1
#
_cell.length_a   1.000
_cell.length_b   1.000
_cell.length_c   1.000
_cell.angle_alpha   90.00
_cell.angle_beta   90.00
_cell.angle_gamma   90.00
#
_symmetry.space_group_name_H-M   'P 1'
#
loop_
_entity.id
_entity.type
_entity.pdbx_description
1 polymer ?
#
loop_
_entity_poly.entity_id
_entity_poly.type
_entity_poly.pdbx_seq_one_letter_code
_entity_poly.pdbx_strand_id
1 'polypeptide(L)'
;PLRRAFRVILPAAAPTIMTGMRISIGIAWLVIVAAEMLVGGTGIGYFVWNEWNNLSLSNIICGILAIGLVGMALDRSLERLTRLVTFPE
;
A
#
# COMPACT_ATOMS: atom_id res chain seq x y z
N PRO A 1 13.61 -1.67 -33.01
CA PRO A 1 12.40 -1.99 -32.21
C PRO A 1 12.56 -1.72 -30.70
N LEU A 2 13.47 -2.39 -29.98
CA LEU A 2 13.66 -2.22 -28.52
C LEU A 2 14.05 -0.79 -28.11
N ARG A 3 14.91 -0.10 -28.89
CA ARG A 3 15.33 1.29 -28.60
C ARG A 3 14.19 2.32 -28.60
N ARG A 4 13.11 2.10 -29.38
CA ARG A 4 11.94 2.99 -29.39
C ARG A 4 10.99 2.72 -28.22
N ALA A 5 10.89 1.45 -27.80
CA ALA A 5 10.09 1.06 -26.64
C ALA A 5 10.56 1.77 -25.36
N PHE A 6 11.86 1.71 -25.04
CA PHE A 6 12.39 2.31 -23.82
C PHE A 6 12.53 3.85 -23.86
N ARG A 7 12.65 4.44 -25.06
CA ARG A 7 12.96 5.88 -25.20
C ARG A 7 11.75 6.76 -25.50
N VAL A 8 10.63 6.17 -25.95
CA VAL A 8 9.43 6.91 -26.36
C VAL A 8 8.18 6.36 -25.68
N ILE A 9 7.97 5.05 -25.73
CA ILE A 9 6.74 4.43 -25.20
C ILE A 9 6.76 4.35 -23.67
N LEU A 10 7.91 3.99 -23.09
CA LEU A 10 8.07 3.86 -21.64
C LEU A 10 7.89 5.20 -20.89
N PRO A 11 8.51 6.33 -21.30
CA PRO A 11 8.26 7.62 -20.64
C PRO A 11 6.83 8.13 -20.87
N ALA A 12 6.23 7.88 -22.04
CA ALA A 12 4.84 8.28 -22.32
C ALA A 12 3.80 7.46 -21.52
N ALA A 13 4.09 6.18 -21.25
CA ALA A 13 3.20 5.29 -20.49
C ALA A 13 3.48 5.28 -18.97
N ALA A 14 4.64 5.79 -18.54
CA ALA A 14 5.03 5.87 -17.13
C ALA A 14 3.97 6.49 -16.20
N PRO A 15 3.32 7.63 -16.52
CA PRO A 15 2.28 8.20 -15.66
C PRO A 15 1.04 7.30 -15.55
N THR A 16 0.66 6.61 -16.62
CA THR A 16 -0.48 5.67 -16.63
C THR A 16 -0.18 4.42 -15.80
N ILE A 17 1.02 3.86 -15.93
CA ILE A 17 1.48 2.71 -15.13
C ILE A 17 1.49 3.05 -13.65
N MET A 18 1.99 4.24 -13.30
CA MET A 18 2.08 4.67 -11.92
C MET A 18 0.70 4.93 -11.29
N THR A 19 -0.24 5.43 -12.06
CA THR A 19 -1.65 5.54 -11.64
C THR A 19 -2.23 4.15 -11.31
N GLY A 20 -1.98 3.15 -12.16
CA GLY A 20 -2.38 1.76 -11.89
C GLY A 20 -1.72 1.18 -10.64
N MET A 21 -0.43 1.42 -10.44
CA MET A 21 0.31 0.99 -9.24
C MET A 21 -0.25 1.59 -7.95
N ARG A 22 -0.66 2.87 -7.98
CA ARG A 22 -1.26 3.50 -6.80
C ARG A 22 -2.59 2.85 -6.42
N ILE A 23 -3.41 2.48 -7.40
CA ILE A 23 -4.69 1.81 -7.11
C ILE A 23 -4.43 0.41 -6.56
N SER A 24 -3.50 -0.34 -7.17
CA SER A 24 -3.22 -1.72 -6.76
C SER A 24 -2.58 -1.80 -5.37
N ILE A 25 -1.73 -0.85 -4.96
CA ILE A 25 -1.16 -0.85 -3.61
C ILE A 25 -2.24 -0.72 -2.54
N GLY A 26 -3.27 0.11 -2.79
CA GLY A 26 -4.31 0.39 -1.81
C GLY A 26 -5.13 -0.85 -1.56
N ILE A 27 -5.46 -1.57 -2.64
CA ILE A 27 -6.16 -2.86 -2.56
C ILE A 27 -5.26 -3.90 -1.90
N ALA A 28 -3.99 -4.01 -2.29
CA ALA A 28 -3.04 -4.96 -1.71
C ALA A 28 -2.89 -4.75 -0.20
N TRP A 29 -2.84 -3.50 0.26
CA TRP A 29 -2.79 -3.16 1.68
C TRP A 29 -4.02 -3.64 2.45
N LEU A 30 -5.22 -3.45 1.91
CA LEU A 30 -6.44 -3.94 2.55
C LEU A 30 -6.48 -5.48 2.58
N VAL A 31 -6.08 -6.11 1.48
CA VAL A 31 -6.07 -7.58 1.35
C VAL A 31 -5.06 -8.21 2.30
N ILE A 32 -3.86 -7.66 2.46
CA ILE A 32 -2.86 -8.23 3.36
C ILE A 32 -3.29 -8.13 4.83
N VAL A 33 -3.90 -7.01 5.22
CA VAL A 33 -4.44 -6.85 6.59
C VAL A 33 -5.54 -7.89 6.85
N ALA A 34 -6.46 -8.07 5.91
CA ALA A 34 -7.49 -9.11 6.03
C ALA A 34 -6.89 -10.53 6.07
N ALA A 35 -5.84 -10.79 5.28
CA ALA A 35 -5.15 -12.08 5.29
C ALA A 35 -4.46 -12.35 6.64
N GLU A 36 -3.81 -11.34 7.24
CA GLU A 36 -3.19 -11.46 8.57
C GLU A 36 -4.22 -11.77 9.66
N MET A 37 -5.45 -11.24 9.54
CA MET A 37 -6.54 -11.55 10.47
C MET A 37 -6.99 -13.01 10.39
N LEU A 38 -6.96 -13.62 9.20
CA LEU A 38 -7.48 -14.97 8.95
C LEU A 38 -6.44 -16.07 9.18
N VAL A 39 -5.20 -15.87 8.74
CA VAL A 39 -4.13 -16.88 8.84
C VAL A 39 -3.64 -17.02 10.28
N GLY A 40 -3.59 -15.90 11.01
CA GLY A 40 -3.18 -15.84 12.40
C GLY A 40 -1.68 -16.09 12.63
N GLY A 41 -1.19 -15.64 13.79
CA GLY A 41 0.17 -15.92 14.27
C GLY A 41 1.11 -14.71 14.28
N THR A 42 1.05 -13.84 13.26
CA THR A 42 1.87 -12.61 13.20
C THR A 42 1.17 -11.55 12.36
N GLY A 43 1.37 -10.26 12.70
CA GLY A 43 0.87 -9.14 11.90
C GLY A 43 0.00 -8.17 12.69
N ILE A 44 -0.24 -7.00 12.09
CA ILE A 44 -1.08 -5.95 12.71
C ILE A 44 -2.55 -6.38 12.65
N GLY A 45 -2.96 -7.05 11.56
CA GLY A 45 -4.31 -7.60 11.44
C GLY A 45 -4.59 -8.65 12.52
N TYR A 46 -3.65 -9.58 12.72
CA TYR A 46 -3.75 -10.58 13.78
C TYR A 46 -3.81 -9.94 15.18
N PHE A 47 -3.00 -8.91 15.44
CA PHE A 47 -3.03 -8.20 16.72
C PHE A 47 -4.41 -7.59 17.01
N VAL A 48 -5.01 -6.89 16.04
CA VAL A 48 -6.36 -6.34 16.20
C VAL A 48 -7.38 -7.44 16.46
N TRP A 49 -7.29 -8.57 15.76
CA TRP A 49 -8.17 -9.71 15.95
C TRP A 49 -8.04 -10.35 17.34
N ASN A 50 -6.81 -10.50 17.84
CA ASN A 50 -6.53 -11.04 19.16
C ASN A 50 -7.07 -10.12 20.26
N GLU A 51 -6.84 -8.81 20.14
CA GLU A 51 -7.32 -7.82 21.11
C GLU A 51 -8.84 -7.65 21.09
N TRP A 52 -9.48 -7.86 19.93
CA TRP A 52 -10.93 -8.00 19.83
C TRP A 52 -11.44 -9.14 20.70
N ASN A 53 -10.82 -10.32 20.62
CA ASN A 53 -11.20 -11.47 21.44
C ASN A 53 -10.93 -11.25 22.94
N ASN A 54 -9.91 -10.45 23.29
CA ASN A 54 -9.60 -10.07 24.67
C ASN A 54 -10.46 -8.91 25.23
N LEU A 55 -11.40 -8.35 24.44
CA LEU A 55 -12.23 -7.18 24.78
C LEU A 55 -11.43 -5.91 25.17
N SER A 56 -10.18 -5.79 24.72
CA SER A 56 -9.35 -4.60 24.99
C SER A 56 -9.54 -3.52 23.92
N LEU A 57 -10.55 -2.66 24.11
CA LEU A 57 -10.83 -1.55 23.20
C LEU A 57 -9.65 -0.59 23.02
N SER A 58 -8.84 -0.36 24.06
CA SER A 58 -7.69 0.53 23.98
C SER A 58 -6.65 0.02 22.96
N ASN A 59 -6.37 -1.29 22.97
CA ASN A 59 -5.40 -1.89 22.06
C ASN A 59 -5.93 -1.96 20.62
N ILE A 60 -7.23 -2.22 20.44
CA ILE A 60 -7.88 -2.20 19.11
C ILE A 60 -7.73 -0.83 18.45
N ILE A 61 -7.96 0.26 19.17
CA ILE A 61 -7.82 1.62 18.65
C ILE A 61 -6.37 1.89 18.23
N CYS A 62 -5.38 1.49 19.05
CA CYS A 62 -3.96 1.57 18.68
C CYS A 62 -3.65 0.78 17.40
N GLY A 63 -4.22 -0.42 17.24
CA GLY A 63 -4.04 -1.22 16.02
C GLY A 63 -4.64 -0.57 14.77
N ILE A 64 -5.85 -0.01 14.87
CA ILE A 64 -6.49 0.73 13.76
C ILE A 64 -5.65 1.96 13.38
N LEU A 65 -5.15 2.69 14.37
CA LEU A 65 -4.25 3.82 14.14
C LEU A 65 -2.97 3.38 13.42
N ALA A 66 -2.36 2.27 13.83
CA ALA A 66 -1.18 1.71 13.17
C ALA A 66 -1.47 1.35 11.70
N ILE A 67 -2.62 0.71 11.42
CA ILE A 67 -3.04 0.38 10.04
C ILE A 67 -3.18 1.63 9.19
N GLY A 68 -3.85 2.66 9.73
CA GLY A 68 -4.01 3.94 9.04
C GLY A 68 -2.67 4.64 8.77
N LEU A 69 -1.77 4.61 9.75
CA LEU A 69 -0.45 5.27 9.65
C LEU A 69 0.45 4.58 8.62
N VAL A 70 0.45 3.24 8.58
CA VAL A 70 1.18 2.47 7.56
C VAL A 70 0.56 2.68 6.18
N GLY A 71 -0.77 2.62 6.05
CA GLY A 71 -1.45 2.92 4.79
C GLY A 71 -1.12 4.32 4.25
N MET A 72 -1.10 5.32 5.13
CA MET A 72 -0.74 6.69 4.79
C MET A 72 0.74 6.84 4.42
N ALA A 73 1.63 6.07 5.07
CA ALA A 73 3.04 6.02 4.73
C ALA A 73 3.26 5.38 3.34
N LEU A 74 2.54 4.30 3.04
CA LEU A 74 2.56 3.64 1.73
C LEU A 74 2.08 4.58 0.63
N ASP A 75 0.92 5.25 0.80
CA ASP A 75 0.41 6.20 -0.20
C ASP A 75 1.41 7.36 -0.44
N ARG A 76 1.99 7.94 0.62
CA ARG A 76 3.02 8.99 0.47
C ARG A 76 4.30 8.50 -0.21
N SER A 77 4.72 7.27 0.08
CA SER A 77 5.92 6.69 -0.56
C SER A 77 5.72 6.55 -2.07
N LEU A 78 4.52 6.15 -2.49
CA LEU A 78 4.15 6.02 -3.90
C LEU A 78 3.92 7.36 -4.57
N GLU A 79 3.35 8.34 -3.88
CA GLU A 79 3.24 9.70 -4.41
C GLU A 79 4.63 10.27 -4.71
N ARG A 80 5.60 10.06 -3.80
CA ARG A 80 7.00 10.47 -4.03
C ARG A 80 7.63 9.73 -5.22
N LEU A 81 7.46 8.40 -5.31
CA LEU A 81 7.95 7.63 -6.45
C LEU A 81 7.31 8.09 -7.77
N THR A 82 6.03 8.44 -7.74
CA THR A 82 5.32 8.97 -8.91
C THR A 82 5.92 10.29 -9.36
N ARG A 83 6.18 11.22 -8.43
CA ARG A 83 6.84 12.49 -8.75
C ARG A 83 8.26 12.31 -9.31
N LEU A 84 9.00 11.33 -8.80
CA LEU A 84 10.37 11.03 -9.29
C LEU A 84 10.37 10.41 -10.69
N VAL A 85 9.37 9.60 -11.04
CA VAL A 85 9.26 8.97 -12.37
C VAL A 85 8.63 9.93 -13.38
N THR A 86 7.77 10.84 -12.91
CA THR A 86 7.09 11.84 -13.73
C THR A 86 7.87 13.16 -13.74
N PHE A 87 9.21 13.14 -13.67
CA PHE A 87 9.99 14.34 -14.01
C PHE A 87 9.83 14.60 -15.51
N PRO A 88 9.07 15.64 -15.89
CA PRO A 88 8.93 16.04 -17.27
C PRO A 88 10.04 17.07 -17.53
N GLU A 89 11.02 16.68 -18.34
CA GLU A 89 11.54 17.60 -19.34
C GLU A 89 10.78 17.34 -20.65
#